data_AF-A0A7Z9G4P1-F1
#
_entry.id   AF-A0A7Z9G4P1-F1
#
_cell.length_a   1.000
_cell.length_b   1.000
_cell.length_c   1.000
_cell.angle_alpha   90.00
_cell.angle_beta   90.00
_cell.angle_gamma   90.00
#
_symmetry.space_group_name_H-M   'P 1'
#
loop_
_entity.id
_entity.type
_entity.pdbx_description
1 polymer ?
#
loop_
_entity_poly.entity_id
_entity_poly.type
_entity_poly.pdbx_seq_one_letter_code
_entity_poly.pdbx_strand_id
1 'polypeptide(L)'
;MAYLRPIICAFFLLSISTACSDDSNTGSNIDYRAPRSDVIDDVGNSEDGIDPEDGQGPEDAVIDDDSATIEDGGSTDGEPDLTPCEPDCSGKECGPNGCGSECGSCPAGNLCEGGECIVGCVPQCADKECGANGCGGVCGLCATGVECQSGVCDLPCEPECTGKACGSNGCGGSCGSCSDSQECQGGGCVDVCVPQCNGQQCGDNGCGGVCGVCTVNQSCNSGQCEGSGSCKEVLDCALACSGDLITCAAGCAAGASAGEAQKATELGMCLVQNCGANVDFACFSATVTTVCAAEFAKCVDCKPSCGNAECGSNGCGGSCGQCPDNASCNSGQCQEVCVPNCSGKQCGADGCGGVCALCPSGSECSANQCVNVCKPNCFGKQCGADGCGGICGSCASTSQCADGICVSACVPNCFGKVCGADGCGGLC
;
A
#
# COMPACT_ATOMS: atom_id res chain seq x y z
N MET A 1 24.28 24.86 -51.57
CA MET A 1 23.56 23.64 -51.98
C MET A 1 24.48 22.44 -51.78
N ALA A 2 24.12 21.51 -50.89
CA ALA A 2 24.68 20.15 -50.67
C ALA A 2 25.00 19.82 -49.19
N TYR A 3 24.04 19.96 -48.26
CA TYR A 3 24.07 19.30 -46.93
C TYR A 3 22.65 19.05 -46.34
N LEU A 4 21.61 19.02 -47.17
CA LEU A 4 20.20 19.09 -46.72
C LEU A 4 19.36 17.83 -47.02
N ARG A 5 19.99 16.66 -47.24
CA ARG A 5 19.29 15.47 -47.78
C ARG A 5 19.09 14.22 -46.90
N PRO A 6 19.66 14.04 -45.68
CA PRO A 6 19.29 12.88 -44.87
C PRO A 6 18.20 13.14 -43.81
N ILE A 7 17.91 14.40 -43.43
CA ILE A 7 16.95 14.71 -42.35
C ILE A 7 15.48 14.63 -42.81
N ILE A 8 15.24 14.74 -44.12
CA ILE A 8 13.89 14.76 -44.71
C ILE A 8 13.20 13.38 -44.70
N CYS A 9 13.95 12.27 -44.62
CA CYS A 9 13.37 10.92 -44.69
C CYS A 9 12.95 10.31 -43.33
N ALA A 10 13.45 10.80 -42.20
CA ALA A 10 13.11 10.24 -40.89
C ALA A 10 11.77 10.78 -40.34
N PHE A 11 11.35 11.98 -40.76
CA PHE A 11 10.14 12.63 -40.26
C PHE A 11 8.86 12.25 -41.00
N PHE A 12 8.93 11.77 -42.25
CA PHE A 12 7.74 11.45 -43.04
C PHE A 12 7.14 10.05 -42.78
N LEU A 13 7.85 9.17 -42.06
CA LEU A 13 7.43 7.77 -41.88
C LEU A 13 6.77 7.46 -40.54
N LEU A 14 6.76 8.38 -39.57
CA LEU A 14 6.19 8.12 -38.24
C LEU A 14 4.73 8.62 -38.07
N SER A 15 4.17 9.33 -39.06
CA SER A 15 2.83 9.94 -38.96
C SER A 15 1.73 9.17 -39.71
N ILE A 16 2.05 8.09 -40.43
CA ILE A 16 1.05 7.30 -41.16
C ILE A 16 1.20 5.83 -40.75
N SER A 17 0.56 5.46 -39.64
CA SER A 17 0.19 4.07 -39.37
C SER A 17 -1.20 4.05 -38.76
N THR A 18 -2.20 4.26 -39.61
CA THR A 18 -3.57 3.82 -39.35
C THR A 18 -4.17 3.25 -40.63
N ALA A 19 -4.51 1.97 -40.55
CA ALA A 19 -5.49 1.23 -41.34
C ALA A 19 -5.37 1.22 -42.88
N CYS A 20 -4.77 0.14 -43.40
CA CYS A 20 -5.21 -0.43 -44.67
C CYS A 20 -5.69 -1.87 -44.40
N SER A 21 -7.00 -2.06 -44.29
CA SER A 21 -7.66 -3.31 -44.71
C SER A 21 -7.96 -3.16 -46.19
N ASP A 22 -7.38 -4.02 -47.03
CA ASP A 22 -8.13 -4.97 -47.87
C ASP A 22 -7.20 -5.67 -48.88
N ASP A 23 -7.37 -6.99 -48.89
CA ASP A 23 -7.06 -8.01 -49.89
C ASP A 23 -6.16 -7.65 -51.09
N SER A 24 -4.98 -8.28 -51.14
CA SER A 24 -4.40 -8.81 -52.38
C SER A 24 -3.42 -9.94 -52.07
N ASN A 25 -3.96 -11.15 -52.21
CA ASN A 25 -3.24 -12.41 -52.20
C ASN A 25 -2.30 -12.51 -53.42
N THR A 26 -0.99 -12.39 -53.20
CA THR A 26 0.01 -13.09 -54.03
C THR A 26 1.18 -13.48 -53.14
N GLY A 27 1.26 -14.78 -52.83
CA GLY A 27 2.35 -15.36 -52.08
C GLY A 27 3.71 -15.23 -52.78
N SER A 28 4.72 -14.99 -51.97
CA SER A 28 6.05 -15.55 -52.20
C SER A 28 6.75 -15.73 -50.86
N ASN A 29 7.13 -16.98 -50.67
CA ASN A 29 7.58 -17.63 -49.47
C ASN A 29 9.10 -17.47 -49.38
N ILE A 30 9.63 -16.71 -48.41
CA ILE A 30 11.05 -16.80 -48.04
C ILE A 30 11.21 -16.69 -46.51
N ASP A 31 11.74 -17.78 -45.98
CA ASP A 31 12.12 -18.17 -44.63
C ASP A 31 13.19 -17.23 -44.01
N TYR A 32 12.93 -16.64 -42.84
CA TYR A 32 13.94 -15.97 -42.02
C TYR A 32 14.37 -16.88 -40.86
N ARG A 33 15.50 -17.55 -41.09
CA ARG A 33 16.26 -18.30 -40.10
C ARG A 33 17.29 -17.37 -39.46
N ALA A 34 17.25 -17.22 -38.13
CA ALA A 34 18.27 -16.55 -37.34
C ALA A 34 19.62 -17.29 -37.36
N PRO A 35 20.74 -16.58 -37.16
CA PRO A 35 21.63 -16.90 -36.03
C PRO A 35 22.15 -15.61 -35.34
N ARG A 36 22.21 -15.54 -34.00
CA ARG A 36 23.18 -16.10 -33.03
C ARG A 36 24.60 -15.49 -33.08
N SER A 37 25.00 -15.07 -31.88
CA SER A 37 26.24 -14.47 -31.40
C SER A 37 27.52 -15.10 -31.89
N ASP A 38 28.54 -14.26 -32.08
CA ASP A 38 29.93 -14.60 -31.81
C ASP A 38 30.66 -13.40 -31.18
N VAL A 39 31.41 -13.72 -30.12
CA VAL A 39 32.33 -12.88 -29.36
C VAL A 39 33.70 -12.94 -30.04
N ILE A 40 34.39 -11.81 -30.18
CA ILE A 40 35.85 -11.76 -30.36
C ILE A 40 36.41 -10.66 -29.46
N ASP A 41 37.36 -11.07 -28.63
CA ASP A 41 38.21 -10.25 -27.77
C ASP A 41 39.26 -9.45 -28.57
N ASP A 42 39.65 -8.31 -28.00
CA ASP A 42 41.00 -8.04 -27.47
C ASP A 42 41.76 -6.78 -27.95
N VAL A 43 42.46 -6.20 -26.96
CA VAL A 43 43.64 -5.30 -26.96
C VAL A 43 43.48 -3.78 -27.21
N GLY A 44 43.56 -3.00 -26.12
CA GLY A 44 44.81 -2.26 -25.82
C GLY A 44 44.87 -0.73 -25.87
N ASN A 45 44.86 -0.15 -24.66
CA ASN A 45 45.85 0.78 -24.08
C ASN A 45 45.60 2.31 -24.00
N SER A 46 46.09 2.79 -22.85
CA SER A 46 46.18 4.08 -22.13
C SER A 46 46.69 5.30 -22.92
N GLU A 47 46.64 6.56 -22.46
CA GLU A 47 47.30 7.21 -21.30
C GLU A 47 46.68 8.63 -21.06
N ASP A 48 46.37 9.00 -19.80
CA ASP A 48 47.09 9.92 -18.88
C ASP A 48 46.67 11.42 -18.91
N GLY A 49 46.49 11.99 -17.72
CA GLY A 49 46.35 13.43 -17.48
C GLY A 49 46.16 13.78 -15.99
N ILE A 50 47.25 14.24 -15.36
CA ILE A 50 47.38 14.62 -13.93
C ILE A 50 47.05 16.12 -13.71
N ASP A 51 46.55 16.41 -12.50
CA ASP A 51 46.17 17.64 -11.74
C ASP A 51 47.07 18.91 -11.88
N PRO A 52 46.66 20.14 -11.45
CA PRO A 52 46.81 20.53 -10.02
C PRO A 52 45.83 21.60 -9.42
N GLU A 53 45.93 21.72 -8.08
CA GLU A 53 45.28 22.54 -7.03
C GLU A 53 45.37 24.09 -7.13
N ASP A 54 44.45 24.79 -6.43
CA ASP A 54 44.58 26.04 -5.64
C ASP A 54 43.18 26.43 -5.09
N GLY A 55 42.91 26.96 -3.88
CA GLY A 55 43.69 27.51 -2.77
C GLY A 55 42.75 28.08 -1.68
N GLN A 56 43.33 28.43 -0.52
CA GLN A 56 42.76 28.71 0.82
C GLN A 56 41.93 30.02 0.97
N GLY A 57 40.86 30.07 1.81
CA GLY A 57 40.80 30.69 3.17
C GLY A 57 40.01 32.04 3.19
N PRO A 58 39.61 32.68 4.33
CA PRO A 58 39.86 32.33 5.74
C PRO A 58 38.73 32.63 6.80
N GLU A 59 38.96 32.09 8.00
CA GLU A 59 38.82 32.57 9.41
C GLU A 59 37.57 33.25 10.07
N ASP A 60 37.31 32.73 11.29
CA ASP A 60 36.78 33.33 12.53
C ASP A 60 35.27 33.40 12.86
N ALA A 61 34.82 32.44 13.69
CA ALA A 61 34.16 32.72 14.98
C ALA A 61 34.33 31.54 15.95
N VAL A 62 35.05 31.80 17.04
CA VAL A 62 35.29 30.90 18.18
C VAL A 62 34.20 31.13 19.23
N ILE A 63 33.55 30.06 19.71
CA ILE A 63 33.09 29.93 21.11
C ILE A 63 33.32 28.46 21.52
N ASP A 64 34.16 28.27 22.53
CA ASP A 64 34.50 26.98 23.15
C ASP A 64 33.44 26.49 24.16
N ASP A 65 33.44 25.16 24.30
CA ASP A 65 33.18 24.34 25.51
C ASP A 65 31.73 24.07 25.94
N ASP A 66 31.21 22.85 25.73
CA ASP A 66 31.45 21.69 26.62
C ASP A 66 30.65 20.43 26.19
N SER A 67 31.38 19.32 26.05
CA SER A 67 31.01 17.89 26.26
C SER A 67 29.72 17.24 25.68
N ALA A 68 29.99 16.17 24.91
CA ALA A 68 29.34 14.84 24.84
C ALA A 68 28.59 14.50 23.54
N THR A 69 29.31 13.90 22.60
CA THR A 69 28.78 13.17 21.44
C THR A 69 28.24 11.80 21.86
N ILE A 70 26.96 11.56 21.61
CA ILE A 70 26.38 10.21 21.49
C ILE A 70 26.80 9.70 20.11
N GLU A 71 27.70 8.72 20.06
CA GLU A 71 27.89 7.89 18.88
C GLU A 71 26.95 6.69 18.98
N ASP A 72 25.96 6.67 18.10
CA ASP A 72 25.11 5.51 17.83
C ASP A 72 25.93 4.56 16.94
N GLY A 73 26.41 3.47 17.55
CA GLY A 73 27.24 2.45 16.92
C GLY A 73 26.41 1.53 16.04
N GLY A 74 26.71 1.56 14.75
CA GLY A 74 26.02 0.83 13.69
C GLY A 74 26.04 -0.69 13.82
N SER A 75 24.95 -1.26 13.34
CA SER A 75 24.78 -2.65 12.97
C SER A 75 25.81 -3.04 11.90
N THR A 76 26.69 -4.00 12.21
CA THR A 76 27.36 -4.78 11.18
C THR A 76 26.68 -6.14 11.10
N ASP A 77 26.25 -6.49 9.89
CA ASP A 77 25.83 -7.84 9.52
C ASP A 77 27.04 -8.79 9.71
N GLY A 78 27.13 -9.35 10.92
CA GLY A 78 27.98 -10.47 11.26
C GLY A 78 27.15 -11.74 11.22
N GLU A 79 27.54 -12.64 10.33
CA GLU A 79 27.28 -14.08 10.41
C GLU A 79 27.22 -14.54 11.88
N PRO A 80 26.25 -15.38 12.32
CA PRO A 80 26.15 -15.77 13.72
C PRO A 80 27.34 -16.67 14.03
N ASP A 81 28.42 -16.06 14.50
CA ASP A 81 29.56 -16.76 15.05
C ASP A 81 29.04 -17.59 16.21
N LEU A 82 29.08 -18.91 16.03
CA LEU A 82 28.73 -19.92 17.03
C LEU A 82 29.79 -19.99 18.13
N THR A 83 30.34 -18.84 18.54
CA THR A 83 31.19 -18.75 19.71
C THR A 83 30.29 -18.88 20.94
N PRO A 84 30.52 -19.90 21.81
CA PRO A 84 29.79 -19.99 23.05
C PRO A 84 30.04 -18.71 23.84
N CYS A 85 28.98 -17.97 24.16
CA CYS A 85 29.10 -16.81 25.01
C CYS A 85 29.67 -17.27 26.36
N GLU A 86 30.86 -16.79 26.71
CA GLU A 86 31.55 -17.17 27.94
C GLU A 86 31.04 -16.28 29.10
N PRO A 87 30.36 -16.86 30.11
CA PRO A 87 29.89 -16.11 31.26
C PRO A 87 31.02 -15.44 32.02
N ASP A 88 30.98 -14.10 32.17
CA ASP A 88 31.93 -13.39 33.03
C ASP A 88 31.26 -12.88 34.32
N CYS A 89 31.65 -13.51 35.43
CA CYS A 89 31.27 -13.14 36.78
C CYS A 89 32.44 -12.62 37.62
N SER A 90 33.58 -12.33 36.98
CA SER A 90 34.78 -11.87 37.68
C SER A 90 34.51 -10.52 38.34
N GLY A 91 34.53 -10.51 39.67
CA GLY A 91 34.27 -9.29 40.46
C GLY A 91 32.79 -8.94 40.62
N LYS A 92 31.85 -9.82 40.25
CA LYS A 92 30.40 -9.62 40.44
C LYS A 92 29.85 -10.62 41.46
N GLU A 93 29.13 -10.11 42.46
CA GLU A 93 28.40 -10.90 43.46
C GLU A 93 26.94 -11.15 43.06
N CYS A 94 26.31 -10.21 42.35
CA CYS A 94 25.00 -10.37 41.71
C CYS A 94 24.99 -9.75 40.29
N GLY A 95 24.01 -10.06 39.43
CA GLY A 95 23.74 -9.33 38.17
C GLY A 95 24.12 -10.09 36.87
N PRO A 96 23.91 -9.52 35.67
CA PRO A 96 24.05 -10.26 34.40
C PRO A 96 25.51 -10.62 34.08
N ASN A 97 25.70 -11.84 33.56
CA ASN A 97 26.99 -12.43 33.18
C ASN A 97 27.43 -12.13 31.74
N GLY A 98 26.70 -11.27 31.03
CA GLY A 98 26.96 -10.92 29.61
C GLY A 98 26.35 -11.88 28.59
N CYS A 99 25.82 -13.03 29.01
CA CYS A 99 25.33 -14.11 28.15
C CYS A 99 23.86 -14.48 28.39
N GLY A 100 23.09 -13.57 28.99
CA GLY A 100 21.66 -13.77 29.28
C GLY A 100 21.36 -14.59 30.54
N SER A 101 22.37 -14.96 31.32
CA SER A 101 22.21 -15.55 32.66
C SER A 101 22.78 -14.64 33.75
N GLU A 102 22.54 -14.94 35.02
CA GLU A 102 22.96 -14.11 36.15
C GLU A 102 24.15 -14.71 36.92
N CYS A 103 25.06 -13.86 37.37
CA CYS A 103 26.11 -14.14 38.33
C CYS A 103 25.53 -14.02 39.73
N GLY A 104 25.35 -15.11 40.48
CA GLY A 104 24.92 -15.06 41.89
C GLY A 104 23.56 -14.40 42.15
N SER A 105 23.21 -14.21 43.42
CA SER A 105 21.99 -13.51 43.85
C SER A 105 22.23 -12.86 45.20
N CYS A 106 21.79 -11.61 45.36
CA CYS A 106 22.02 -10.89 46.60
C CYS A 106 21.13 -11.46 47.74
N PRO A 107 21.58 -11.42 49.02
CA PRO A 107 20.77 -11.83 50.17
C PRO A 107 19.46 -11.04 50.27
N ALA A 108 18.43 -11.63 50.89
CA ALA A 108 17.11 -11.01 51.01
C ALA A 108 17.19 -9.60 51.65
N GLY A 109 16.67 -8.59 50.94
CA GLY A 109 16.69 -7.18 51.35
C GLY A 109 17.80 -6.33 50.72
N ASN A 110 18.68 -6.93 49.90
CA ASN A 110 19.75 -6.23 49.20
C ASN A 110 19.45 -6.12 47.70
N LEU A 111 19.89 -5.02 47.07
CA LEU A 111 19.75 -4.79 45.64
C LEU A 111 21.07 -5.09 44.91
N CYS A 112 20.97 -5.68 43.72
CA CYS A 112 22.10 -5.76 42.80
C CYS A 112 22.24 -4.43 42.07
N GLU A 113 23.31 -3.69 42.36
CA GLU A 113 23.66 -2.48 41.62
C GLU A 113 25.15 -2.54 41.27
N GLY A 114 25.48 -2.37 39.98
CA GLY A 114 26.87 -2.40 39.53
C GLY A 114 27.61 -3.74 39.66
N GLY A 115 26.92 -4.83 39.98
CA GLY A 115 27.54 -6.13 40.24
C GLY A 115 27.75 -6.46 41.73
N GLU A 116 27.42 -5.53 42.64
CA GLU A 116 27.58 -5.69 44.09
C GLU A 116 26.23 -5.73 44.82
N CYS A 117 26.19 -6.42 45.98
CA CYS A 117 25.02 -6.47 46.83
C CYS A 117 24.97 -5.24 47.76
N ILE A 118 24.16 -4.23 47.46
CA ILE A 118 24.01 -3.07 48.35
C ILE A 118 22.95 -3.30 49.42
N VAL A 119 23.29 -2.98 50.69
CA VAL A 119 22.41 -3.13 51.86
C VAL A 119 21.53 -1.91 52.01
N GLY A 120 20.21 -2.11 52.08
CA GLY A 120 19.23 -1.03 52.26
C GLY A 120 18.32 -0.78 51.06
N CYS A 121 17.86 -1.84 50.39
CA CYS A 121 16.88 -1.70 49.34
C CYS A 121 15.49 -1.43 49.95
N VAL A 122 14.82 -0.36 49.52
CA VAL A 122 13.46 -0.03 49.92
C VAL A 122 12.48 -0.67 48.92
N PRO A 123 11.66 -1.66 49.33
CA PRO A 123 10.72 -2.33 48.43
C PRO A 123 9.74 -1.33 47.80
N GLN A 124 9.72 -1.28 46.46
CA GLN A 124 8.85 -0.40 45.70
C GLN A 124 7.50 -1.09 45.42
N CYS A 125 6.73 -1.29 46.48
CA CYS A 125 5.38 -1.89 46.40
C CYS A 125 4.25 -0.86 46.42
N ALA A 126 4.58 0.44 46.50
CA ALA A 126 3.57 1.47 46.30
C ALA A 126 2.93 1.26 44.92
N ASP A 127 1.60 1.18 44.90
CA ASP A 127 0.77 0.98 43.71
C ASP A 127 0.93 -0.39 43.00
N LYS A 128 1.51 -1.41 43.66
CA LYS A 128 1.57 -2.78 43.15
C LYS A 128 0.82 -3.75 44.06
N GLU A 129 -0.09 -4.53 43.47
CA GLU A 129 -0.78 -5.64 44.11
C GLU A 129 0.03 -6.93 44.08
N CYS A 130 0.85 -7.10 43.03
CA CYS A 130 1.69 -8.27 42.80
C CYS A 130 3.03 -7.90 42.13
N GLY A 131 3.96 -8.86 42.03
CA GLY A 131 5.16 -8.75 41.18
C GLY A 131 6.43 -8.34 41.92
N ALA A 132 7.53 -8.11 41.22
CA ALA A 132 8.83 -7.84 41.85
C ALA A 132 8.84 -6.50 42.62
N ASN A 133 9.40 -6.52 43.83
CA ASN A 133 9.51 -5.35 44.69
C ASN A 133 10.77 -4.49 44.44
N GLY A 134 11.57 -4.85 43.44
CA GLY A 134 12.82 -4.17 43.10
C GLY A 134 14.00 -4.46 44.04
N CYS A 135 13.85 -5.38 45.00
CA CYS A 135 14.86 -5.73 46.02
C CYS A 135 15.08 -7.25 46.12
N GLY A 136 14.84 -7.98 45.03
CA GLY A 136 14.91 -9.45 45.01
C GLY A 136 13.75 -10.16 45.72
N GLY A 137 12.72 -9.44 46.15
CA GLY A 137 11.48 -9.99 46.71
C GLY A 137 10.25 -9.69 45.85
N VAL A 138 9.07 -10.08 46.32
CA VAL A 138 7.78 -9.82 45.64
C VAL A 138 6.87 -8.93 46.49
N CYS A 139 6.14 -8.04 45.85
CA CYS A 139 4.97 -7.36 46.39
C CYS A 139 3.79 -8.32 46.19
N GLY A 140 3.13 -8.75 47.26
CA GLY A 140 1.90 -9.56 47.18
C GLY A 140 1.99 -10.89 46.39
N LEU A 141 0.88 -11.61 46.32
CA LEU A 141 0.68 -12.81 45.51
C LEU A 141 -0.76 -12.81 45.00
N CYS A 142 -0.96 -13.09 43.71
CA CYS A 142 -2.30 -13.17 43.14
C CYS A 142 -3.03 -14.43 43.62
N ALA A 143 -4.36 -14.34 43.66
CA ALA A 143 -5.21 -15.48 43.94
C ALA A 143 -5.05 -16.56 42.86
N THR A 144 -5.36 -17.81 43.20
CA THR A 144 -5.25 -18.94 42.27
C THR A 144 -6.05 -18.67 40.99
N GLY A 145 -5.39 -18.76 39.83
CA GLY A 145 -6.00 -18.53 38.51
C GLY A 145 -5.92 -17.09 38.00
N VAL A 146 -5.23 -16.20 38.70
CA VAL A 146 -5.02 -14.79 38.34
C VAL A 146 -3.51 -14.56 38.18
N GLU A 147 -3.09 -13.89 37.11
CA GLU A 147 -1.68 -13.63 36.80
C GLU A 147 -1.28 -12.21 37.12
N CYS A 148 0.01 -12.01 37.42
CA CYS A 148 0.54 -10.69 37.68
C CYS A 148 0.97 -10.01 36.38
N GLN A 149 0.19 -9.05 35.91
CA GLN A 149 0.54 -8.22 34.75
C GLN A 149 0.76 -6.78 35.21
N SER A 150 1.94 -6.24 34.91
CA SER A 150 2.29 -4.83 35.19
C SER A 150 2.07 -4.39 36.65
N GLY A 151 2.18 -5.32 37.60
CA GLY A 151 2.02 -5.03 39.03
C GLY A 151 0.59 -5.16 39.57
N VAL A 152 -0.36 -5.56 38.72
CA VAL A 152 -1.78 -5.78 39.07
C VAL A 152 -2.14 -7.25 38.87
N CYS A 153 -2.98 -7.79 39.74
CA CYS A 153 -3.48 -9.15 39.62
C CYS A 153 -4.67 -9.18 38.66
N ASP A 154 -4.44 -9.56 37.41
CA ASP A 154 -5.47 -9.65 36.38
C ASP A 154 -5.70 -11.09 35.93
N LEU A 155 -6.93 -11.38 35.49
CA LEU A 155 -7.23 -12.68 34.91
C LEU A 155 -6.38 -12.89 33.65
N PRO A 156 -5.96 -14.14 33.37
CA PRO A 156 -5.23 -14.44 32.14
C PRO A 156 -6.04 -13.94 30.94
N CYS A 157 -5.39 -13.17 30.06
CA CYS A 157 -6.04 -12.59 28.89
C CYS A 157 -6.52 -13.70 27.95
N GLU A 158 -7.83 -13.75 27.69
CA GLU A 158 -8.42 -14.75 26.80
C GLU A 158 -8.35 -14.25 25.34
N PRO A 159 -7.66 -14.98 24.42
CA PRO A 159 -7.49 -14.56 23.04
C PRO A 159 -8.81 -14.49 22.26
N GLU A 160 -9.18 -13.31 21.76
CA GLU A 160 -10.41 -13.09 21.01
C GLU A 160 -10.20 -13.24 19.49
N CYS A 161 -10.24 -14.50 19.04
CA CYS A 161 -10.02 -14.90 17.65
C CYS A 161 -11.26 -15.40 16.92
N THR A 162 -12.41 -15.43 17.58
CA THR A 162 -13.65 -15.88 16.97
C THR A 162 -14.00 -15.01 15.76
N GLY A 163 -14.00 -15.62 14.57
CA GLY A 163 -14.29 -14.94 13.31
C GLY A 163 -13.13 -14.14 12.70
N LYS A 164 -11.90 -14.27 13.23
CA LYS A 164 -10.69 -13.72 12.62
C LYS A 164 -9.81 -14.84 12.06
N ALA A 165 -9.41 -14.72 10.79
CA ALA A 165 -8.41 -15.60 10.18
C ALA A 165 -6.97 -15.12 10.43
N CYS A 166 -6.81 -13.82 10.72
CA CYS A 166 -5.53 -13.17 10.94
C CYS A 166 -5.70 -11.93 11.85
N GLY A 167 -4.59 -11.34 12.29
CA GLY A 167 -4.57 -10.10 13.07
C GLY A 167 -4.48 -10.34 14.57
N SER A 168 -4.54 -9.27 15.37
CA SER A 168 -4.31 -9.35 16.81
C SER A 168 -5.42 -10.08 17.56
N ASN A 169 -5.03 -10.84 18.58
CA ASN A 169 -5.93 -11.58 19.46
C ASN A 169 -6.36 -10.80 20.72
N GLY A 170 -5.97 -9.53 20.83
CA GLY A 170 -6.27 -8.68 22.01
C GLY A 170 -5.33 -8.89 23.21
N CYS A 171 -4.48 -9.92 23.19
CA CYS A 171 -3.61 -10.33 24.30
C CYS A 171 -2.12 -10.29 23.94
N GLY A 172 -1.75 -9.50 22.92
CA GLY A 172 -0.36 -9.40 22.43
C GLY A 172 0.07 -10.52 21.47
N GLY A 173 -0.81 -11.47 21.15
CA GLY A 173 -0.60 -12.49 20.11
C GLY A 173 -1.44 -12.23 18.86
N SER A 174 -1.43 -13.19 17.92
CA SER A 174 -2.22 -13.16 16.68
C SER A 174 -3.19 -14.34 16.57
N CYS A 175 -4.27 -14.16 15.80
CA CYS A 175 -5.31 -15.16 15.54
C CYS A 175 -5.02 -16.09 14.36
N GLY A 176 -3.89 -15.88 13.70
CA GLY A 176 -3.46 -16.59 12.50
C GLY A 176 -2.61 -15.71 11.60
N SER A 177 -2.18 -16.26 10.48
CA SER A 177 -1.38 -15.59 9.45
C SER A 177 -1.98 -15.88 8.08
N CYS A 178 -1.96 -14.89 7.20
CA CYS A 178 -2.40 -15.07 5.82
C CYS A 178 -1.31 -15.75 4.98
N SER A 179 -1.70 -16.36 3.85
CA SER A 179 -0.72 -16.88 2.89
C SER A 179 0.09 -15.75 2.26
N ASP A 180 1.26 -16.05 1.70
CA ASP A 180 2.22 -15.07 1.15
C ASP A 180 1.63 -14.07 0.13
N SER A 181 0.50 -14.40 -0.52
CA SER A 181 -0.21 -13.55 -1.48
C SER A 181 -1.41 -12.79 -0.91
N GLN A 182 -1.58 -12.76 0.42
CA GLN A 182 -2.74 -12.19 1.10
C GLN A 182 -2.33 -11.27 2.25
N GLU A 183 -3.09 -10.20 2.44
CA GLU A 183 -2.91 -9.22 3.50
C GLU A 183 -3.99 -9.36 4.55
N CYS A 184 -3.67 -9.05 5.80
CA CYS A 184 -4.65 -9.06 6.88
C CYS A 184 -5.41 -7.73 6.94
N GLN A 185 -6.67 -7.74 6.52
CA GLN A 185 -7.52 -6.55 6.55
C GLN A 185 -8.83 -6.87 7.28
N GLY A 186 -9.13 -6.12 8.35
CA GLY A 186 -10.37 -6.31 9.13
C GLY A 186 -10.49 -7.68 9.82
N GLY A 187 -9.38 -8.40 10.01
CA GLY A 187 -9.37 -9.75 10.58
C GLY A 187 -9.60 -10.88 9.57
N GLY A 188 -9.81 -10.55 8.29
CA GLY A 188 -9.85 -11.49 7.18
C GLY A 188 -8.58 -11.43 6.34
N CYS A 189 -8.20 -12.56 5.74
CA CYS A 189 -7.17 -12.58 4.72
C CYS A 189 -7.79 -12.19 3.38
N VAL A 190 -7.33 -11.07 2.83
CA VAL A 190 -7.74 -10.57 1.52
C VAL A 190 -6.57 -10.66 0.57
N ASP A 191 -6.82 -10.96 -0.70
CA ASP A 191 -5.75 -11.01 -1.69
C ASP A 191 -5.07 -9.64 -1.80
N VAL A 192 -3.73 -9.64 -1.87
CA VAL A 192 -2.94 -8.44 -2.14
C VAL A 192 -3.47 -7.81 -3.42
N CYS A 193 -3.91 -6.55 -3.36
CA CYS A 193 -4.39 -5.88 -4.55
C CYS A 193 -3.22 -5.63 -5.49
N VAL A 194 -3.24 -6.25 -6.67
CA VAL A 194 -2.19 -6.10 -7.68
C VAL A 194 -2.49 -4.89 -8.57
N PRO A 195 -1.69 -3.80 -8.51
CA PRO A 195 -1.92 -2.60 -9.30
C PRO A 195 -1.97 -2.90 -10.80
N GLN A 196 -3.05 -2.53 -11.47
CA GLN A 196 -3.27 -2.80 -12.90
C GLN A 196 -2.81 -1.63 -13.77
N CYS A 197 -1.51 -1.35 -13.80
CA CYS A 197 -0.95 -0.25 -14.62
C CYS A 197 -0.53 -0.65 -16.03
N ASN A 198 -0.74 -1.90 -16.43
CA ASN A 198 -0.22 -2.38 -17.71
C ASN A 198 -0.94 -1.67 -18.87
N GLY A 199 -0.20 -0.85 -19.61
CA GLY A 199 -0.73 -0.02 -20.70
C GLY A 199 -1.31 1.34 -20.27
N GLN A 200 -1.19 1.73 -18.99
CA GLN A 200 -1.65 3.04 -18.50
C GLN A 200 -0.45 3.95 -18.14
N GLN A 201 -0.51 5.21 -18.57
CA GLN A 201 0.46 6.28 -18.27
C GLN A 201 0.07 7.13 -17.05
N CYS A 202 -1.22 7.12 -16.70
CA CYS A 202 -1.84 7.87 -15.61
C CYS A 202 -3.14 7.16 -15.18
N GLY A 203 -3.72 7.56 -14.03
CA GLY A 203 -5.05 7.13 -13.59
C GLY A 203 -5.00 6.18 -12.40
N ASP A 204 -6.16 5.74 -11.90
CA ASP A 204 -6.22 4.85 -10.73
C ASP A 204 -5.74 3.44 -11.08
N ASN A 205 -4.96 2.85 -10.19
CA ASN A 205 -4.39 1.51 -10.39
C ASN A 205 -5.31 0.36 -9.95
N GLY A 206 -6.57 0.66 -9.61
CA GLY A 206 -7.56 -0.30 -9.10
C GLY A 206 -7.38 -0.71 -7.63
N CYS A 207 -6.33 -0.22 -6.96
CA CYS A 207 -5.95 -0.56 -5.59
C CYS A 207 -5.88 0.65 -4.66
N GLY A 208 -6.49 1.78 -5.05
CA GLY A 208 -6.45 3.04 -4.30
C GLY A 208 -5.16 3.85 -4.47
N GLY A 209 -4.24 3.42 -5.35
CA GLY A 209 -3.10 4.21 -5.81
C GLY A 209 -3.26 4.67 -7.25
N VAL A 210 -2.24 5.33 -7.81
CA VAL A 210 -2.26 5.86 -9.19
C VAL A 210 -1.13 5.28 -10.04
N CYS A 211 -1.40 5.06 -11.33
CA CYS A 211 -0.48 4.60 -12.36
C CYS A 211 0.26 5.77 -13.00
N GLY A 212 1.26 6.34 -12.33
CA GLY A 212 2.01 7.47 -12.87
C GLY A 212 1.24 8.81 -12.78
N VAL A 213 1.89 9.88 -13.25
CA VAL A 213 1.34 11.25 -13.20
C VAL A 213 1.69 11.92 -14.52
N CYS A 214 0.71 12.60 -15.12
CA CYS A 214 0.96 13.31 -16.37
C CYS A 214 1.87 14.53 -16.16
N THR A 215 2.64 14.88 -17.18
CA THR A 215 3.50 16.07 -17.14
C THR A 215 2.65 17.35 -17.14
N VAL A 216 3.29 18.49 -16.88
CA VAL A 216 2.61 19.79 -16.78
C VAL A 216 1.75 20.04 -18.04
N ASN A 217 0.49 20.44 -17.83
CA ASN A 217 -0.54 20.70 -18.85
C ASN A 217 -1.13 19.46 -19.56
N GLN A 218 -0.94 18.26 -19.03
CA GLN A 218 -1.62 17.05 -19.48
C GLN A 218 -2.67 16.59 -18.47
N SER A 219 -3.82 16.13 -18.97
CA SER A 219 -4.89 15.53 -18.18
C SER A 219 -4.94 14.02 -18.43
N CYS A 220 -5.29 13.26 -17.40
CA CYS A 220 -5.44 11.82 -17.56
C CYS A 220 -6.79 11.48 -18.17
N ASN A 221 -6.79 10.84 -19.33
CA ASN A 221 -8.01 10.38 -20.00
C ASN A 221 -7.84 8.93 -20.43
N SER A 222 -8.74 8.05 -19.95
CA SER A 222 -8.74 6.62 -20.27
C SER A 222 -7.38 5.93 -20.07
N GLY A 223 -6.62 6.35 -19.05
CA GLY A 223 -5.32 5.79 -18.74
C GLY A 223 -4.16 6.34 -19.59
N GLN A 224 -4.39 7.33 -20.44
CA GLN A 224 -3.37 8.00 -21.25
C GLN A 224 -3.26 9.47 -20.85
N CYS A 225 -2.04 10.00 -20.90
CA CYS A 225 -1.83 11.42 -20.68
C CYS A 225 -2.14 12.19 -21.96
N GLU A 226 -3.22 12.96 -21.93
CA GLU A 226 -3.68 13.79 -23.04
C GLU A 226 -3.45 15.26 -22.70
N GLY A 227 -2.59 15.94 -23.45
CA GLY A 227 -2.50 17.39 -23.43
C GLY A 227 -3.75 18.03 -24.03
N SER A 228 -4.24 19.11 -23.44
CA SER A 228 -5.18 19.98 -24.15
C SER A 228 -4.46 20.52 -25.39
N GLY A 229 -4.99 20.12 -26.53
CA GLY A 229 -4.21 19.95 -27.74
C GLY A 229 -4.05 21.18 -28.61
N SER A 230 -3.93 22.38 -28.03
CA SER A 230 -3.76 23.62 -28.80
C SER A 230 -2.30 23.93 -29.10
N CYS A 231 -2.03 24.59 -30.22
CA CYS A 231 -0.68 24.99 -30.58
C CYS A 231 -0.01 25.86 -29.51
N LYS A 232 -0.78 26.73 -28.85
CA LYS A 232 -0.30 27.55 -27.73
C LYS A 232 0.16 26.70 -26.54
N GLU A 233 -0.58 25.64 -26.20
CA GLU A 233 -0.23 24.76 -25.07
C GLU A 233 1.01 23.92 -25.39
N VAL A 234 1.13 23.45 -26.63
CA VAL A 234 2.34 22.78 -27.12
C VAL A 234 3.54 23.75 -27.04
N LEU A 235 3.35 25.01 -27.40
CA LEU A 235 4.38 26.04 -27.36
C LEU A 235 4.80 26.39 -25.91
N ASP A 236 3.85 26.61 -25.01
CA ASP A 236 4.12 26.88 -23.60
C ASP A 236 4.86 25.70 -22.93
N CYS A 237 4.45 24.46 -23.25
CA CYS A 237 5.13 23.25 -22.82
C CYS A 237 6.58 23.21 -23.35
N ALA A 238 6.78 23.48 -24.64
CA ALA A 238 8.10 23.43 -25.26
C ALA A 238 9.04 24.53 -24.70
N LEU A 239 8.52 25.70 -24.35
CA LEU A 239 9.27 26.80 -23.72
C LEU A 239 9.62 26.54 -22.24
N ALA A 240 8.85 25.69 -21.55
CA ALA A 240 9.15 25.28 -20.18
C ALA A 240 10.30 24.25 -20.11
N CYS A 241 10.69 23.66 -21.25
CA CYS A 241 11.80 22.71 -21.30
C CYS A 241 13.15 23.44 -21.30
N SER A 242 13.98 23.19 -20.28
CA SER A 242 15.33 23.76 -20.17
C SER A 242 16.38 23.04 -21.05
N GLY A 243 16.01 22.58 -22.25
CA GLY A 243 16.86 21.70 -23.08
C GLY A 243 16.53 21.71 -24.58
N ASP A 244 16.80 20.60 -25.27
CA ASP A 244 16.61 20.44 -26.72
C ASP A 244 15.14 20.56 -27.12
N LEU A 245 14.80 21.71 -27.72
CA LEU A 245 13.45 22.08 -28.11
C LEU A 245 12.82 21.05 -29.06
N ILE A 246 13.62 20.33 -29.86
CA ILE A 246 13.12 19.38 -30.86
C ILE A 246 12.57 18.11 -30.19
N THR A 247 13.33 17.55 -29.25
CA THR A 247 12.92 16.33 -28.55
C THR A 247 11.79 16.62 -27.57
N CYS A 248 11.81 17.79 -26.92
CA CYS A 248 10.76 18.19 -25.98
C CYS A 248 9.44 18.53 -26.69
N ALA A 249 9.50 19.24 -27.84
CA ALA A 249 8.29 19.60 -28.58
C ALA A 249 7.52 18.37 -29.08
N ALA A 250 8.19 17.26 -29.39
CA ALA A 250 7.53 16.01 -29.75
C ALA A 250 6.72 15.40 -28.60
N GLY A 251 7.25 15.47 -27.36
CA GLY A 251 6.53 15.07 -26.16
C GLY A 251 5.39 16.04 -25.81
N CYS A 252 5.61 17.34 -25.98
CA CYS A 252 4.59 18.37 -25.77
C CYS A 252 3.45 18.31 -26.79
N ALA A 253 3.71 17.84 -28.01
CA ALA A 253 2.70 17.63 -29.04
C ALA A 253 1.90 16.32 -28.82
N ALA A 254 2.29 15.47 -27.86
CA ALA A 254 1.54 14.26 -27.55
C ALA A 254 0.18 14.63 -26.94
N GLY A 255 -0.90 14.31 -27.68
CA GLY A 255 -2.28 14.69 -27.33
C GLY A 255 -2.81 15.89 -28.11
N ALA A 256 -1.98 16.61 -28.87
CA ALA A 256 -2.45 17.66 -29.77
C ALA A 256 -3.21 17.07 -30.96
N SER A 257 -4.30 17.74 -31.37
CA SER A 257 -4.98 17.37 -32.62
C SER A 257 -4.01 17.53 -33.79
N ALA A 258 -4.14 16.69 -34.83
CA ALA A 258 -3.21 16.71 -35.97
C ALA A 258 -2.99 18.13 -36.57
N GLY A 259 -4.03 18.96 -36.58
CA GLY A 259 -3.95 20.34 -37.07
C GLY A 259 -3.18 21.28 -36.13
N GLU A 260 -3.32 21.12 -34.82
CA GLU A 260 -2.62 21.96 -33.83
C GLU A 260 -1.16 21.53 -33.66
N ALA A 261 -0.88 20.23 -33.71
CA ALA A 261 0.47 19.70 -33.79
C ALA A 261 1.21 20.22 -35.03
N GLN A 262 0.50 20.32 -36.16
CA GLN A 262 1.07 20.86 -37.40
C GLN A 262 1.42 22.35 -37.28
N LYS A 263 0.52 23.17 -36.72
CA LYS A 263 0.80 24.59 -36.45
C LYS A 263 2.02 24.78 -35.54
N ALA A 264 2.13 23.95 -34.49
CA ALA A 264 3.27 24.01 -33.57
C ALA A 264 4.58 23.61 -34.27
N THR A 265 4.51 22.62 -35.16
CA THR A 265 5.64 22.18 -35.98
C THR A 265 6.07 23.26 -36.98
N GLU A 266 5.12 23.93 -37.64
CA GLU A 266 5.39 25.03 -38.58
C GLU A 266 6.08 26.21 -37.88
N LEU A 267 5.59 26.61 -36.70
CA LEU A 267 6.21 27.62 -35.87
C LEU A 267 7.61 27.20 -35.38
N GLY A 268 7.75 25.97 -34.88
CA GLY A 268 9.03 25.41 -34.42
C GLY A 268 10.09 25.36 -35.53
N MET A 269 9.72 24.94 -36.75
CA MET A 269 10.62 24.96 -37.91
C MET A 269 11.05 26.38 -38.28
N CYS A 270 10.14 27.35 -38.23
CA CYS A 270 10.48 28.75 -38.48
C CYS A 270 11.50 29.27 -37.45
N LEU A 271 11.30 28.94 -36.17
CA LEU A 271 12.23 29.32 -35.10
C LEU A 271 13.59 28.66 -35.26
N VAL A 272 13.65 27.35 -35.51
CA VAL A 272 14.92 26.64 -35.69
C VAL A 272 15.69 27.15 -36.92
N GLN A 273 15.00 27.55 -37.99
CA GLN A 273 15.65 28.12 -39.18
C GLN A 273 16.30 29.48 -38.93
N ASN A 274 15.79 30.27 -37.98
CA ASN A 274 16.27 31.64 -37.72
C ASN A 274 17.10 31.75 -36.43
N CYS A 275 16.91 30.84 -35.48
CA CYS A 275 17.58 30.82 -34.17
C CYS A 275 18.53 29.63 -33.97
N GLY A 276 18.49 28.62 -34.84
CA GLY A 276 19.22 27.37 -34.64
C GLY A 276 18.49 26.38 -33.72
N ALA A 277 19.15 25.25 -33.41
CA ALA A 277 18.54 24.17 -32.62
C ALA A 277 18.26 24.56 -31.16
N ASN A 278 19.02 25.51 -30.61
CA ASN A 278 18.84 26.04 -29.26
C ASN A 278 18.24 27.44 -29.34
N VAL A 279 16.91 27.52 -29.25
CA VAL A 279 16.19 28.79 -29.29
C VAL A 279 16.21 29.42 -27.90
N ASP A 280 17.06 30.44 -27.69
CA ASP A 280 17.02 31.21 -26.45
C ASP A 280 15.88 32.24 -26.45
N PHE A 281 15.56 32.80 -25.28
CA PHE A 281 14.47 33.76 -25.11
C PHE A 281 14.65 35.05 -25.94
N ALA A 282 15.89 35.50 -26.14
CA ALA A 282 16.17 36.71 -26.90
C ALA A 282 15.89 36.48 -28.39
N CYS A 283 16.31 35.35 -28.94
CA CYS A 283 16.02 34.98 -30.32
C CYS A 283 14.54 34.68 -30.51
N PHE A 284 13.91 33.96 -29.57
CA PHE A 284 12.48 33.69 -29.60
C PHE A 284 11.67 34.98 -29.70
N SER A 285 11.81 35.89 -28.73
CA SER A 285 11.03 37.13 -28.66
C SER A 285 11.22 38.05 -29.88
N ALA A 286 12.43 38.12 -30.42
CA ALA A 286 12.73 38.88 -31.63
C ALA A 286 12.13 38.23 -32.89
N THR A 287 12.21 36.90 -33.00
CA THR A 287 11.85 36.17 -34.22
C THR A 287 10.35 35.93 -34.32
N VAL A 288 9.65 35.61 -33.23
CA VAL A 288 8.18 35.37 -33.25
C VAL A 288 7.38 36.63 -33.55
N THR A 289 7.94 37.82 -33.33
CA THR A 289 7.26 39.10 -33.59
C THR A 289 7.61 39.69 -34.95
N THR A 290 8.60 39.14 -35.65
CA THR A 290 9.09 39.67 -36.93
C THR A 290 9.00 38.61 -38.04
N VAL A 291 9.92 37.65 -38.05
CA VAL A 291 10.10 36.68 -39.14
C VAL A 291 9.05 35.56 -39.06
N CYS A 292 8.79 35.04 -37.86
CA CYS A 292 7.85 33.95 -37.62
C CYS A 292 6.46 34.44 -37.18
N ALA A 293 6.16 35.73 -37.34
CA ALA A 293 4.92 36.35 -36.86
C ALA A 293 3.66 35.72 -37.44
N ALA A 294 3.68 35.29 -38.71
CA ALA A 294 2.53 34.64 -39.33
C ALA A 294 2.26 33.25 -38.73
N GLU A 295 3.30 32.45 -38.51
CA GLU A 295 3.16 31.11 -37.91
C GLU A 295 2.83 31.19 -36.42
N PHE A 296 3.40 32.19 -35.73
CA PHE A 296 3.06 32.49 -34.36
C PHE A 296 1.59 32.91 -34.25
N ALA A 297 1.10 33.79 -35.12
CA ALA A 297 -0.30 34.18 -35.14
C ALA A 297 -1.23 32.98 -35.35
N LYS A 298 -0.94 32.04 -36.26
CA LYS A 298 -1.74 30.81 -36.43
C LYS A 298 -1.76 29.92 -35.17
N CYS A 299 -0.68 29.97 -34.40
CA CYS A 299 -0.49 29.18 -33.19
C CYS A 299 -1.21 29.77 -31.97
N VAL A 300 -1.20 31.11 -31.83
CA VAL A 300 -1.79 31.81 -30.68
C VAL A 300 -3.20 32.33 -30.95
N ASP A 301 -3.61 32.49 -32.22
CA ASP A 301 -5.00 32.78 -32.63
C ASP A 301 -5.84 31.51 -32.55
N CYS A 302 -5.92 30.99 -31.33
CA CYS A 302 -6.74 29.86 -31.03
C CYS A 302 -8.17 30.36 -30.77
N LYS A 303 -9.09 30.01 -31.66
CA LYS A 303 -10.52 30.28 -31.48
C LYS A 303 -11.12 29.18 -30.61
N PRO A 304 -11.55 29.46 -29.37
CA PRO A 304 -12.16 28.46 -28.50
C PRO A 304 -13.36 27.84 -29.20
N SER A 305 -13.38 26.52 -29.30
CA SER A 305 -14.48 25.81 -29.96
C SER A 305 -15.07 24.79 -29.01
N CYS A 306 -16.22 25.15 -28.44
CA CYS A 306 -16.93 24.27 -27.51
C CYS A 306 -18.00 23.42 -28.16
N GLY A 307 -18.49 23.77 -29.35
CA GLY A 307 -19.59 23.02 -29.98
C GLY A 307 -20.75 22.80 -29.01
N ASN A 308 -21.04 21.54 -28.67
CA ASN A 308 -22.05 21.13 -27.69
C ASN A 308 -21.45 20.67 -26.34
N ALA A 309 -20.15 20.89 -26.12
CA ALA A 309 -19.47 20.48 -24.90
C ALA A 309 -19.82 21.40 -23.73
N GLU A 310 -20.19 20.80 -22.59
CA GLU A 310 -20.59 21.47 -21.35
C GLU A 310 -19.42 21.60 -20.35
N CYS A 311 -18.43 20.73 -20.44
CA CYS A 311 -17.16 20.83 -19.72
C CYS A 311 -16.01 20.23 -20.56
N GLY A 312 -14.78 20.36 -20.09
CA GLY A 312 -13.58 19.93 -20.83
C GLY A 312 -12.84 21.08 -21.50
N SER A 313 -11.72 20.80 -22.17
CA SER A 313 -10.88 21.82 -22.79
C SER A 313 -11.58 22.46 -24.00
N ASN A 314 -11.40 23.78 -24.16
CA ASN A 314 -11.91 24.52 -25.32
C ASN A 314 -10.96 24.51 -26.53
N GLY A 315 -9.93 23.66 -26.45
CA GLY A 315 -8.89 23.54 -27.45
C GLY A 315 -7.93 24.73 -27.53
N CYS A 316 -7.88 25.61 -26.52
CA CYS A 316 -7.06 26.83 -26.47
C CYS A 316 -6.46 27.15 -25.09
N GLY A 317 -6.30 26.16 -24.19
CA GLY A 317 -5.84 26.42 -22.82
C GLY A 317 -6.89 26.99 -21.86
N GLY A 318 -8.17 27.00 -22.25
CA GLY A 318 -9.28 27.22 -21.33
C GLY A 318 -10.25 26.04 -21.32
N SER A 319 -11.33 26.14 -20.55
CA SER A 319 -12.40 25.14 -20.55
C SER A 319 -13.68 25.64 -21.24
N CYS A 320 -14.52 24.71 -21.71
CA CYS A 320 -15.85 24.99 -22.25
C CYS A 320 -16.92 25.21 -21.18
N GLY A 321 -16.57 24.91 -19.94
CA GLY A 321 -17.41 25.02 -18.76
C GLY A 321 -16.82 24.19 -17.63
N GLN A 322 -17.58 24.04 -16.55
CA GLN A 322 -17.19 23.29 -15.36
C GLN A 322 -18.38 22.42 -14.97
N CYS A 323 -18.15 21.12 -14.81
CA CYS A 323 -19.22 20.22 -14.42
C CYS A 323 -19.62 20.50 -12.94
N PRO A 324 -20.87 20.26 -12.52
CA PRO A 324 -21.30 20.40 -11.12
C PRO A 324 -20.53 19.43 -10.19
N ASP A 325 -20.56 19.69 -8.87
CA ASP A 325 -19.73 19.01 -7.86
C ASP A 325 -19.85 17.46 -7.85
N ASN A 326 -20.90 16.91 -8.43
CA ASN A 326 -21.18 15.48 -8.54
C ASN A 326 -21.07 14.94 -9.98
N ALA A 327 -20.38 15.63 -10.89
CA ALA A 327 -20.21 15.20 -12.27
C ALA A 327 -18.75 15.33 -12.74
N SER A 328 -18.30 14.37 -13.54
CA SER A 328 -17.00 14.33 -14.17
C SER A 328 -17.14 14.60 -15.67
N CYS A 329 -16.15 15.27 -16.24
CA CYS A 329 -16.12 15.54 -17.68
C CYS A 329 -15.76 14.28 -18.45
N ASN A 330 -16.71 13.71 -19.20
CA ASN A 330 -16.46 12.60 -20.11
C ASN A 330 -16.85 12.99 -21.54
N SER A 331 -15.90 12.95 -22.47
CA SER A 331 -16.09 13.33 -23.88
C SER A 331 -16.82 14.68 -24.11
N GLY A 332 -16.54 15.66 -23.25
CA GLY A 332 -17.13 17.00 -23.33
C GLY A 332 -18.51 17.15 -22.69
N GLN A 333 -19.07 16.10 -22.07
CA GLN A 333 -20.32 16.16 -21.33
C GLN A 333 -20.11 15.95 -19.83
N CYS A 334 -20.91 16.64 -19.02
CA CYS A 334 -20.98 16.39 -17.59
C CYS A 334 -21.65 15.04 -17.36
N GLN A 335 -20.88 14.03 -16.98
CA GLN A 335 -21.42 12.74 -16.62
C GLN A 335 -21.46 12.65 -15.10
N GLU A 336 -22.65 12.49 -14.53
CA GLU A 336 -22.84 12.34 -13.08
C GLU A 336 -21.92 11.23 -12.55
N VAL A 337 -20.98 11.62 -11.69
CA VAL A 337 -20.24 10.67 -10.87
C VAL A 337 -21.25 10.11 -9.89
N CYS A 338 -21.37 8.79 -9.87
CA CYS A 338 -22.26 8.17 -8.91
C CYS A 338 -21.75 8.49 -7.49
N VAL A 339 -22.56 9.22 -6.71
CA VAL A 339 -22.25 9.55 -5.32
C VAL A 339 -22.72 8.38 -4.43
N PRO A 340 -21.81 7.65 -3.77
CA PRO A 340 -22.17 6.56 -2.87
C PRO A 340 -23.13 7.03 -1.78
N ASN A 341 -24.30 6.42 -1.66
CA ASN A 341 -25.27 6.78 -0.61
C ASN A 341 -25.41 5.67 0.43
N CYS A 342 -24.78 5.92 1.57
CA CYS A 342 -24.79 5.04 2.73
C CYS A 342 -25.62 5.57 3.90
N SER A 343 -26.35 6.68 3.71
CA SER A 343 -27.16 7.26 4.77
C SER A 343 -28.28 6.31 5.19
N GLY A 344 -28.25 5.90 6.46
CA GLY A 344 -29.22 4.96 7.04
C GLY A 344 -28.95 3.48 6.75
N LYS A 345 -27.80 3.12 6.15
CA LYS A 345 -27.42 1.73 5.87
C LYS A 345 -26.33 1.26 6.82
N GLN A 346 -26.49 0.06 7.41
CA GLN A 346 -25.44 -0.59 8.21
C GLN A 346 -24.57 -1.55 7.38
N CYS A 347 -25.11 -2.12 6.31
CA CYS A 347 -24.36 -2.84 5.28
C CYS A 347 -25.15 -2.82 3.95
N GLY A 348 -24.53 -3.25 2.84
CA GLY A 348 -25.17 -3.34 1.52
C GLY A 348 -24.63 -2.37 0.48
N ALA A 349 -25.16 -2.44 -0.75
CA ALA A 349 -24.66 -1.66 -1.89
C ALA A 349 -24.86 -0.15 -1.70
N ASP A 350 -23.88 0.63 -2.14
CA ASP A 350 -23.86 2.10 -2.07
C ASP A 350 -24.60 2.80 -3.23
N GLY A 351 -25.10 2.02 -4.20
CA GLY A 351 -25.79 2.53 -5.40
C GLY A 351 -24.87 2.80 -6.59
N CYS A 352 -23.56 2.64 -6.43
CA CYS A 352 -22.52 3.00 -7.39
C CYS A 352 -21.61 1.83 -7.79
N GLY A 353 -21.98 0.61 -7.39
CA GLY A 353 -21.19 -0.60 -7.60
C GLY A 353 -20.26 -0.94 -6.44
N GLY A 354 -20.20 -0.09 -5.40
CA GLY A 354 -19.51 -0.35 -4.13
C GLY A 354 -20.46 -0.82 -3.02
N VAL A 355 -19.92 -0.93 -1.81
CA VAL A 355 -20.65 -1.35 -0.60
C VAL A 355 -20.40 -0.36 0.55
N CYS A 356 -21.43 -0.07 1.33
CA CYS A 356 -21.37 0.90 2.42
C CYS A 356 -20.61 0.42 3.66
N ALA A 357 -20.75 -0.87 3.99
CA ALA A 357 -20.06 -1.54 5.08
C ALA A 357 -20.32 -3.05 4.99
N LEU A 358 -19.44 -3.84 5.62
CA LEU A 358 -19.59 -5.27 5.81
C LEU A 358 -20.18 -5.54 7.19
N CYS A 359 -21.11 -6.49 7.28
CA CYS A 359 -21.73 -6.82 8.56
C CYS A 359 -20.75 -7.64 9.44
N PRO A 360 -20.81 -7.52 10.79
CA PRO A 360 -19.95 -8.28 11.71
C PRO A 360 -20.07 -9.80 11.57
N SER A 361 -19.05 -10.54 12.01
CA SER A 361 -19.00 -12.01 11.95
C SER A 361 -20.26 -12.66 12.56
N GLY A 362 -20.92 -13.54 11.79
CA GLY A 362 -22.18 -14.19 12.19
C GLY A 362 -23.46 -13.43 11.81
N SER A 363 -23.34 -12.31 11.10
CA SER A 363 -24.47 -11.55 10.56
C SER A 363 -24.41 -11.46 9.03
N GLU A 364 -25.58 -11.41 8.39
CA GLU A 364 -25.70 -11.20 6.94
C GLU A 364 -26.43 -9.88 6.67
N CYS A 365 -26.18 -9.31 5.49
CA CYS A 365 -26.82 -8.06 5.07
C CYS A 365 -28.24 -8.36 4.56
N SER A 366 -29.25 -7.96 5.32
CA SER A 366 -30.64 -8.03 4.88
C SER A 366 -31.31 -6.66 5.02
N ALA A 367 -31.92 -6.18 3.94
CA ALA A 367 -32.59 -4.87 3.89
C ALA A 367 -31.74 -3.67 4.39
N ASN A 368 -30.44 -3.69 4.08
CA ASN A 368 -29.43 -2.72 4.53
C ASN A 368 -29.12 -2.72 6.05
N GLN A 369 -29.55 -3.74 6.78
CA GLN A 369 -29.21 -3.96 8.19
C GLN A 369 -28.42 -5.25 8.37
N CYS A 370 -27.51 -5.23 9.36
CA CYS A 370 -26.82 -6.43 9.80
C CYS A 370 -27.82 -7.27 10.60
N VAL A 371 -28.26 -8.40 10.06
CA VAL A 371 -29.11 -9.33 10.80
C VAL A 371 -28.28 -10.53 11.25
N ASN A 372 -28.33 -10.85 12.54
CA ASN A 372 -27.68 -12.06 13.04
C ASN A 372 -28.32 -13.28 12.38
N VAL A 373 -27.53 -13.99 11.59
CA VAL A 373 -27.93 -15.27 11.01
C VAL A 373 -27.39 -16.33 11.93
N CYS A 374 -28.24 -16.78 12.86
CA CYS A 374 -27.89 -17.92 13.68
C CYS A 374 -27.92 -19.17 12.81
N LYS A 375 -26.74 -19.72 12.50
CA LYS A 375 -26.61 -20.99 11.78
C LYS A 375 -26.75 -22.14 12.78
N PRO A 376 -27.83 -22.95 12.72
CA PRO A 376 -28.05 -24.06 13.65
C PRO A 376 -26.86 -25.02 13.62
N ASN A 377 -26.28 -25.34 14.78
CA ASN A 377 -25.19 -26.31 14.86
C ASN A 377 -25.64 -27.61 15.53
N CYS A 378 -25.90 -28.61 14.69
CA CYS A 378 -26.27 -29.96 15.09
C CYS A 378 -25.13 -30.98 14.92
N PHE A 379 -23.90 -30.53 14.64
CA PHE A 379 -22.80 -31.45 14.41
C PHE A 379 -22.51 -32.27 15.67
N GLY A 380 -22.59 -33.60 15.55
CA GLY A 380 -22.38 -34.54 16.65
C GLY A 380 -23.55 -34.67 17.65
N LYS A 381 -24.69 -33.99 17.44
CA LYS A 381 -25.88 -34.08 18.31
C LYS A 381 -26.97 -34.97 17.70
N GLN A 382 -27.53 -35.85 18.51
CA GLN A 382 -28.68 -36.72 18.18
C GLN A 382 -30.03 -36.16 18.72
N CYS A 383 -29.99 -35.50 19.88
CA CYS A 383 -31.09 -34.69 20.42
C CYS A 383 -30.52 -33.43 21.11
N GLY A 384 -31.33 -32.38 21.34
CA GLY A 384 -30.93 -31.19 22.11
C GLY A 384 -31.07 -29.87 21.36
N ALA A 385 -30.74 -28.73 21.98
CA ALA A 385 -30.86 -27.42 21.34
C ALA A 385 -29.81 -27.20 20.23
N ASP A 386 -30.18 -26.46 19.19
CA ASP A 386 -29.31 -26.14 18.04
C ASP A 386 -28.50 -24.84 18.19
N GLY A 387 -28.60 -24.19 19.36
CA GLY A 387 -27.95 -22.91 19.66
C GLY A 387 -28.69 -21.69 19.12
N CYS A 388 -29.78 -21.88 18.36
CA CYS A 388 -30.53 -20.83 17.67
C CYS A 388 -32.01 -20.78 18.08
N GLY A 389 -32.37 -21.45 19.17
CA GLY A 389 -33.75 -21.57 19.66
C GLY A 389 -34.55 -22.72 19.03
N GLY A 390 -33.95 -23.51 18.14
CA GLY A 390 -34.48 -24.76 17.63
C GLY A 390 -33.86 -25.99 18.31
N ILE A 391 -34.17 -27.18 17.78
CA ILE A 391 -33.68 -28.46 18.30
C ILE A 391 -33.01 -29.32 17.21
N CYS A 392 -31.90 -29.94 17.56
CA CYS A 392 -31.18 -30.93 16.78
C CYS A 392 -31.71 -32.34 17.08
N GLY A 393 -32.75 -32.78 16.36
CA GLY A 393 -33.29 -34.13 16.51
C GLY A 393 -34.10 -34.35 17.79
N SER A 394 -34.60 -35.57 17.99
CA SER A 394 -35.40 -35.96 19.15
C SER A 394 -35.18 -37.44 19.50
N CYS A 395 -35.11 -37.74 20.79
CA CYS A 395 -34.87 -39.09 21.27
C CYS A 395 -36.18 -39.92 21.23
N ALA A 396 -36.08 -41.25 21.11
CA ALA A 396 -37.25 -42.15 21.13
C ALA A 396 -37.95 -42.11 22.50
N SER A 397 -39.21 -42.55 22.59
CA SER A 397 -40.03 -42.43 23.81
C SER A 397 -39.46 -43.09 25.08
N THR A 398 -38.45 -43.94 24.95
CA THR A 398 -37.74 -44.60 26.08
C THR A 398 -36.34 -44.05 26.30
N SER A 399 -35.94 -42.95 25.64
CA SER A 399 -34.64 -42.30 25.80
C SER A 399 -34.78 -40.81 26.07
N GLN A 400 -33.82 -40.24 26.79
CA GLN A 400 -33.76 -38.84 27.18
C GLN A 400 -32.48 -38.19 26.63
N CYS A 401 -32.55 -36.88 26.39
CA CYS A 401 -31.42 -36.14 25.85
C CYS A 401 -30.46 -35.79 26.99
N ALA A 402 -29.25 -36.38 26.96
CA ALA A 402 -28.16 -36.01 27.84
C ALA A 402 -26.94 -35.66 27.00
N ASP A 403 -26.39 -34.46 27.19
CA ASP A 403 -25.18 -33.96 26.50
C ASP A 403 -25.19 -34.11 24.98
N GLY A 404 -26.36 -33.97 24.37
CA GLY A 404 -26.52 -34.06 22.91
C GLY A 404 -26.73 -35.48 22.38
N ILE A 405 -26.78 -36.51 23.23
CA ILE A 405 -26.93 -37.91 22.84
C ILE A 405 -28.23 -38.49 23.44
N CYS A 406 -28.92 -39.33 22.68
CA CYS A 406 -30.05 -40.10 23.19
C CYS A 406 -29.54 -41.18 24.14
N VAL A 407 -29.69 -40.99 25.45
CA VAL A 407 -29.39 -42.03 26.44
C VAL A 407 -30.67 -42.74 26.84
N SER A 408 -30.62 -44.05 27.07
CA SER A 408 -31.78 -44.80 27.58
C SER A 408 -32.29 -44.14 28.85
N ALA A 409 -33.59 -43.87 28.91
CA ALA A 409 -34.22 -43.43 30.13
C ALA A 409 -33.92 -44.49 31.20
N CYS A 410 -33.43 -44.05 32.35
CA CYS A 410 -33.10 -44.96 33.43
C CYS A 410 -34.38 -45.66 33.87
N VAL A 411 -34.38 -47.00 33.88
CA VAL A 411 -35.54 -47.78 34.30
C VAL A 411 -35.41 -48.00 35.81
N PRO A 412 -36.24 -47.35 36.65
CA PRO A 412 -36.15 -47.50 38.09
C PRO A 412 -36.48 -48.95 38.48
N ASN A 413 -35.61 -49.56 39.29
CA ASN A 413 -35.79 -50.94 39.73
C ASN A 413 -36.08 -51.01 41.24
N CYS A 414 -37.37 -51.19 41.54
CA CYS A 414 -37.87 -51.40 42.89
C CYS A 414 -38.23 -52.86 43.20
N PHE A 415 -37.85 -53.81 42.34
CA PHE A 415 -38.23 -55.20 42.55
C PHE A 415 -37.60 -55.74 43.84
N GLY A 416 -38.45 -56.10 44.81
CA GLY A 416 -38.05 -56.62 46.12
C GLY A 416 -37.60 -55.56 47.13
N LYS A 417 -37.72 -54.25 46.82
CA LYS A 417 -37.41 -53.17 47.77
C LYS A 417 -38.70 -52.57 48.35
N VAL A 418 -38.73 -52.33 49.66
CA VAL A 418 -39.84 -51.66 50.37
C VAL A 418 -39.61 -50.15 50.50
N CYS A 419 -38.34 -49.72 50.54
CA CYS A 419 -37.92 -48.33 50.42
C CYS A 419 -36.44 -48.26 49.99
N GLY A 420 -36.01 -47.12 49.45
CA GLY A 420 -34.61 -46.80 49.11
C GLY A 420 -34.41 -46.46 47.62
N ALA A 421 -33.21 -46.02 47.24
CA ALA A 421 -32.97 -45.52 45.89
C ALA A 421 -33.30 -46.55 44.78
N ASP A 422 -33.96 -46.05 43.73
CA ASP A 422 -34.43 -46.83 42.57
C ASP A 422 -33.35 -47.06 41.51
N GLY A 423 -32.14 -46.53 41.73
CA GLY A 423 -31.00 -46.62 40.81
C GLY A 423 -30.96 -45.51 39.74
N CYS A 424 -31.94 -44.61 39.75
CA CYS A 424 -32.11 -43.54 38.76
C CYS A 424 -32.16 -42.14 39.40
N GLY A 425 -31.77 -42.02 40.67
CA GLY A 425 -31.85 -40.77 41.43
C GLY A 425 -33.21 -40.52 42.10
N GLY A 426 -34.16 -41.44 41.96
CA GLY A 426 -35.43 -41.47 42.67
C GLY A 426 -35.46 -42.48 43.83
N LEU A 427 -36.60 -42.61 44.49
CA LEU A 427 -36.83 -43.54 45.60
C LEU A 427 -37.93 -44.55 45.24
N CYS A 428 -37.65 -45.81 45.58
CA CYS A 428 -38.65 -46.78 46.02
C CYS A 428 -39.07 -46.44 47.47
#